data_AF-A0A844B1S5-F1
#
_entry.id   AF-A0A844B1S5-F1
#
_cell.length_a   1.000
_cell.length_b   1.000
_cell.length_c   1.000
_cell.angle_alpha   90.00
_cell.angle_beta   90.00
_cell.angle_gamma   90.00
#
_symmetry.space_group_name_H-M   'P 1'
#
loop_
_entity.id
_entity.type
_entity.pdbx_description
1 polymer ?
#
loop_
_entity_poly.entity_id
_entity_poly.type
_entity_poly.pdbx_seq_one_letter_code
_entity_poly.pdbx_strand_id
1 'polypeptide(L)'
;MRSDPRETMTPNGTGDAALIEALAQRSLGVPAGERVDLDDLQARDRCGPALFASLARRFGWAHDDAGWLRERVPRWTPAWVQPHHEEAWMALFEKAFGYRMATSLWRWKYRNNPLPGMGAWRDGELVAFYGGMTREVIYNGKLERTLQIGDVMTLPDERAVMTRTGPFQIAGSTYIERTSGYGMPTLFGYGFPTDKALKMAERLGLYKQVDQMMELSWTPLDPPAVALESTYQATEQSAAAVDKLWRAMAAAMTGSVVGIRDYKYLADRYQSHPLNRYECLLVRHRITRQARGVVVMRDRGEEGGIELLDLIGPPAHWPRLILAVRRLLARNARKRAYLWTTRSHAAMLDATSPVVAEMELMVPANVWTPGPSAEELQGKWWLTGGDTDFR
;
A
#
# COMPACT_ATOMS: atom_id res chain seq x y z
N MET A 1 -4.94 25.04 -20.85
CA MET A 1 -5.03 23.60 -21.18
C MET A 1 -3.65 23.18 -21.68
N ARG A 2 -2.74 22.82 -20.76
CA ARG A 2 -1.41 22.29 -21.10
C ARG A 2 -1.49 20.80 -20.79
N SER A 3 -1.36 19.98 -21.83
CA SER A 3 -1.28 18.52 -21.73
C SER A 3 -0.12 18.13 -20.80
N ASP A 4 -0.40 17.25 -19.84
CA ASP A 4 0.62 16.66 -18.97
C ASP A 4 1.51 15.74 -19.84
N PRO A 5 2.84 15.92 -19.87
CA PRO A 5 3.74 15.08 -20.66
C PRO A 5 3.77 13.59 -20.23
N ARG A 6 2.98 13.19 -19.23
CA ARG A 6 2.95 11.82 -18.68
C ARG A 6 1.80 10.94 -19.20
N GLU A 7 0.98 11.42 -20.12
CA GLU A 7 -0.05 10.61 -20.80
C GLU A 7 0.52 9.55 -21.79
N THR A 8 1.84 9.44 -21.96
CA THR A 8 2.46 8.51 -22.93
C THR A 8 3.25 7.35 -22.31
N MET A 9 3.14 7.08 -21.02
CA MET A 9 3.45 5.74 -20.50
C MET A 9 2.16 4.95 -20.38
N THR A 10 1.80 4.25 -21.45
CA THR A 10 0.94 3.07 -21.35
C THR A 10 1.48 2.20 -20.20
N PRO A 11 0.60 1.65 -19.33
CA PRO A 11 1.07 0.76 -18.29
C PRO A 11 1.69 -0.47 -18.96
N ASN A 12 3.02 -0.50 -19.03
CA ASN A 12 3.87 -1.56 -19.59
C ASN A 12 3.70 -2.93 -18.89
N GLY A 13 2.64 -3.13 -18.11
CA GLY A 13 2.32 -4.40 -17.46
C GLY A 13 2.11 -5.52 -18.47
N THR A 14 1.58 -5.23 -19.66
CA THR A 14 1.39 -6.26 -20.70
C THR A 14 2.71 -6.83 -21.22
N GLY A 15 3.74 -5.99 -21.38
CA GLY A 15 5.07 -6.43 -21.84
C GLY A 15 5.82 -7.24 -20.79
N ASP A 16 5.76 -6.81 -19.53
CA ASP A 16 6.43 -7.50 -18.41
C ASP A 16 5.79 -8.87 -18.12
N ALA A 17 4.44 -8.94 -18.18
CA ALA A 17 3.70 -10.19 -18.06
C ALA A 17 4.07 -11.17 -19.18
N ALA A 18 4.07 -10.71 -20.44
CA ALA A 18 4.42 -11.52 -21.58
C ALA A 18 5.87 -12.03 -21.53
N LEU A 19 6.81 -11.22 -21.03
CA LEU A 19 8.21 -11.64 -20.86
C LEU A 19 8.35 -12.81 -19.88
N ILE A 20 7.75 -12.70 -18.69
CA ILE A 20 7.83 -13.74 -17.67
C ILE A 20 7.10 -15.01 -18.12
N GLU A 21 5.96 -14.86 -18.80
CA GLU A 21 5.22 -15.98 -19.39
C GLU A 21 6.04 -16.68 -20.48
N ALA A 22 6.67 -15.95 -21.40
CA ALA A 22 7.53 -16.53 -22.44
C ALA A 22 8.73 -17.27 -21.84
N LEU A 23 9.35 -16.72 -20.79
CA LEU A 23 10.43 -17.38 -20.07
C LEU A 23 9.95 -18.66 -19.36
N ALA A 24 8.75 -18.64 -18.78
CA ALA A 24 8.13 -19.83 -18.19
C ALA A 24 7.88 -20.92 -19.25
N GLN A 25 7.34 -20.55 -20.41
CA GLN A 25 7.10 -21.49 -21.50
C GLN A 25 8.39 -22.12 -22.04
N ARG A 26 9.45 -21.33 -22.23
CA ARG A 26 10.76 -21.87 -22.63
C ARG A 26 11.43 -22.74 -21.58
N SER A 27 11.04 -22.57 -20.32
CA SER A 27 11.54 -23.36 -19.21
C SER A 27 10.80 -24.68 -19.03
N LEU A 28 9.62 -24.82 -19.65
CA LEU A 28 8.73 -25.95 -19.42
C LEU A 28 9.33 -27.22 -20.02
N GLY A 29 9.46 -28.27 -19.21
CA GLY A 29 9.96 -29.58 -19.65
C GLY A 29 11.46 -29.64 -19.96
N VAL A 30 12.21 -28.53 -19.82
CA VAL A 30 13.67 -28.54 -20.08
C VAL A 30 14.42 -29.09 -18.87
N PRO A 31 15.13 -30.23 -19.00
CA PRO A 31 15.89 -30.82 -17.90
C PRO A 31 17.18 -30.04 -17.61
N ALA A 32 17.76 -30.29 -16.44
CA ALA A 32 19.06 -29.73 -16.09
C ALA A 32 20.16 -30.27 -17.03
N GLY A 33 21.11 -29.41 -17.41
CA GLY A 33 22.19 -29.70 -18.35
C GLY A 33 21.91 -29.22 -19.78
N GLU A 34 20.65 -28.90 -20.12
CA GLU A 34 20.29 -28.43 -21.46
C GLU A 34 20.59 -26.94 -21.66
N ARG A 35 20.86 -26.58 -22.92
CA ARG A 35 21.07 -25.19 -23.33
C ARG A 35 19.93 -24.72 -24.22
N VAL A 36 19.46 -23.51 -23.96
CA VAL A 36 18.38 -22.87 -24.72
C VAL A 36 18.75 -21.42 -24.96
N ASP A 37 18.44 -20.90 -26.14
CA ASP A 37 18.60 -19.47 -26.40
C ASP A 37 17.52 -18.65 -25.67
N LEU A 38 17.94 -17.68 -24.85
CA LEU A 38 17.07 -16.73 -24.16
C LEU A 38 17.42 -15.27 -24.53
N ASP A 39 18.30 -15.03 -25.49
CA ASP A 39 18.85 -13.71 -25.78
C ASP A 39 17.80 -12.77 -26.35
N ASP A 40 16.86 -13.29 -27.14
CA ASP A 40 15.74 -12.48 -27.63
C ASP A 40 14.75 -12.11 -26.51
N LEU A 41 14.66 -12.88 -25.42
CA LEU A 41 13.91 -12.50 -24.23
C LEU A 41 14.69 -11.48 -23.39
N GLN A 42 15.99 -11.67 -23.25
CA GLN A 42 16.87 -10.70 -22.58
C GLN A 42 16.79 -9.33 -23.26
N ALA A 43 16.84 -9.30 -24.59
CA ALA A 43 16.76 -8.07 -25.39
C ALA A 43 15.42 -7.34 -25.22
N ARG A 44 14.33 -8.05 -24.87
CA ARG A 44 13.01 -7.46 -24.59
C ARG A 44 12.88 -6.96 -23.15
N ASP A 45 13.79 -7.33 -22.25
CA ASP A 45 13.70 -6.97 -20.84
C ASP A 45 14.06 -5.50 -20.60
N ARG A 46 13.04 -4.68 -20.30
CA ARG A 46 13.19 -3.26 -19.95
C ARG A 46 14.04 -3.01 -18.70
N CYS A 47 14.20 -4.02 -17.83
CA CYS A 47 15.01 -3.94 -16.62
C CYS A 47 16.51 -4.19 -16.90
N GLY A 48 16.85 -4.53 -18.15
CA GLY A 48 18.22 -4.74 -18.60
C GLY A 48 18.79 -6.12 -18.27
N PRO A 49 19.97 -6.44 -18.81
CA PRO A 49 20.52 -7.80 -18.82
C PRO A 49 20.83 -8.36 -17.43
N ALA A 50 21.23 -7.51 -16.47
CA ALA A 50 21.53 -7.94 -15.10
C ALA A 50 20.29 -8.42 -14.34
N LEU A 51 19.19 -7.66 -14.43
CA LEU A 51 17.91 -8.06 -13.81
C LEU A 51 17.23 -9.19 -14.59
N PHE A 52 17.42 -9.27 -15.91
CA PHE A 52 17.02 -10.45 -16.67
C PHE A 52 17.74 -11.71 -16.19
N ALA A 53 19.07 -11.66 -15.99
CA ALA A 53 19.82 -12.81 -15.47
C ALA A 53 19.39 -13.19 -14.05
N SER A 54 19.01 -12.22 -13.20
CA SER A 54 18.40 -12.49 -11.89
C SER A 54 17.06 -13.22 -12.03
N LEU A 55 16.19 -12.76 -12.93
CA LEU A 55 14.91 -13.41 -13.24
C LEU A 55 15.12 -14.83 -13.80
N ALA A 56 16.00 -15.01 -14.78
CA ALA A 56 16.31 -16.29 -15.41
C ALA A 56 16.83 -17.32 -14.38
N ARG A 57 17.62 -16.88 -13.39
CA ARG A 57 18.04 -17.72 -12.26
C ARG A 57 16.88 -18.24 -11.40
N ARG A 58 15.77 -17.52 -11.31
CA ARG A 58 14.54 -18.01 -10.62
C ARG A 58 13.86 -19.12 -11.40
N PHE A 59 14.05 -19.15 -12.71
CA PHE A 59 13.66 -20.26 -13.57
C PHE A 59 14.72 -21.37 -13.63
N GLY A 60 15.87 -21.21 -12.99
CA GLY A 60 16.92 -22.24 -12.96
C GLY A 60 17.94 -22.13 -14.09
N TRP A 61 17.97 -21.01 -14.81
CA TRP A 61 18.95 -20.72 -15.84
C TRP A 61 20.17 -19.98 -15.29
N ALA A 62 21.35 -20.29 -15.80
CA ALA A 62 22.56 -19.48 -15.68
C ALA A 62 23.08 -19.13 -17.07
N HIS A 63 23.89 -18.07 -17.17
CA HIS A 63 24.51 -17.67 -18.42
C HIS A 63 26.03 -17.79 -18.28
N ASP A 64 26.66 -18.49 -19.23
CA ASP A 64 28.12 -18.61 -19.36
C ASP A 64 28.56 -18.25 -20.79
N ASP A 65 29.85 -18.43 -21.10
CA ASP A 65 30.41 -18.10 -22.42
C ASP A 65 29.78 -18.90 -23.58
N ALA A 66 29.11 -20.01 -23.29
CA ALA A 66 28.43 -20.86 -24.27
C ALA A 66 26.90 -20.64 -24.28
N GLY A 67 26.39 -19.59 -23.63
CA GLY A 67 24.98 -19.19 -23.60
C GLY A 67 24.24 -19.63 -22.33
N TRP A 68 22.91 -19.73 -22.41
CA TRP A 68 22.09 -20.07 -21.25
C TRP A 68 22.02 -21.58 -21.00
N LEU A 69 22.48 -21.99 -19.82
CA LEU A 69 22.48 -23.36 -19.31
C LEU A 69 21.38 -23.54 -18.26
N ARG A 70 20.60 -24.62 -18.38
CA ARG A 70 19.66 -25.05 -17.35
C ARG A 70 20.41 -25.73 -16.20
N GLU A 71 20.73 -25.01 -15.13
CA GLU A 71 21.44 -25.61 -13.99
C GLU A 71 20.53 -26.48 -13.11
N ARG A 72 19.25 -26.11 -13.01
CA ARG A 72 18.27 -26.81 -12.17
C ARG A 72 16.86 -26.64 -12.69
N VAL A 73 15.97 -27.53 -12.26
CA VAL A 73 14.52 -27.34 -12.38
C VAL A 73 14.02 -26.83 -11.02
N PRO A 74 13.65 -25.54 -10.91
CA PRO A 74 13.19 -24.99 -9.63
C PRO A 74 11.81 -25.55 -9.27
N ARG A 75 11.59 -25.77 -7.97
CA ARG A 75 10.28 -26.16 -7.44
C ARG A 75 9.23 -25.04 -7.56
N TRP A 76 9.66 -23.79 -7.51
CA TRP A 76 8.78 -22.62 -7.63
C TRP A 76 9.29 -21.66 -8.70
N THR A 77 8.38 -21.10 -9.48
CA THR A 77 8.69 -20.08 -10.48
C THR A 77 7.81 -18.84 -10.31
N PRO A 78 8.34 -17.63 -10.58
CA PRO A 78 7.53 -16.42 -10.50
C PRO A 78 6.58 -16.33 -11.70
N ALA A 79 5.35 -15.88 -11.48
CA ALA A 79 4.48 -15.41 -12.55
C ALA A 79 3.48 -14.38 -12.02
N TRP A 80 3.13 -13.43 -12.87
CA TRP A 80 2.17 -12.39 -12.56
C TRP A 80 0.79 -12.97 -12.24
N VAL A 81 0.18 -12.53 -11.15
CA VAL A 81 -1.25 -12.76 -10.93
C VAL A 81 -2.01 -11.82 -11.85
N GLN A 82 -3.02 -12.35 -12.54
CA GLN A 82 -3.80 -11.67 -13.56
C GLN A 82 -5.30 -11.82 -13.23
N PRO A 83 -6.21 -11.10 -13.88
CA PRO A 83 -7.65 -11.21 -13.59
C PRO A 83 -8.21 -12.63 -13.68
N HIS A 84 -7.73 -13.46 -14.62
CA HIS A 84 -8.16 -14.86 -14.72
C HIS A 84 -7.65 -15.76 -13.60
N HIS A 85 -6.68 -15.30 -12.80
CA HIS A 85 -6.17 -15.97 -11.60
C HIS A 85 -6.96 -15.61 -10.32
N GLU A 86 -8.10 -14.91 -10.43
CA GLU A 86 -8.93 -14.47 -9.27
C GLU A 86 -9.23 -15.63 -8.31
N GLU A 87 -9.61 -16.82 -8.80
CA GLU A 87 -9.92 -17.96 -7.94
C GLU A 87 -8.69 -18.54 -7.24
N ALA A 88 -7.56 -18.66 -7.95
CA ALA A 88 -6.31 -19.13 -7.34
C ALA A 88 -5.83 -18.18 -6.24
N TRP A 89 -6.00 -16.88 -6.45
CA TRP A 89 -5.72 -15.86 -5.44
C TRP A 89 -6.63 -16.01 -4.23
N MET A 90 -7.95 -16.17 -4.42
CA MET A 90 -8.91 -16.34 -3.33
C MET A 90 -8.65 -17.59 -2.51
N ALA A 91 -8.32 -18.71 -3.17
CA ALA A 91 -7.96 -19.96 -2.51
C ALA A 91 -6.69 -19.81 -1.66
N LEU A 92 -5.66 -19.12 -2.16
CA LEU A 92 -4.46 -18.84 -1.38
C LEU A 92 -4.76 -17.92 -0.18
N PHE A 93 -5.57 -16.88 -0.39
CA PHE A 93 -5.97 -15.94 0.65
C PHE A 93 -6.70 -16.68 1.80
N GLU A 94 -7.67 -17.51 1.46
CA GLU A 94 -8.45 -18.28 2.42
C GLU A 94 -7.59 -19.27 3.21
N LYS A 95 -6.69 -20.00 2.55
CA LYS A 95 -5.72 -20.88 3.23
C LYS A 95 -4.73 -20.08 4.12
N ALA A 96 -4.38 -18.86 3.73
CA ALA A 96 -3.38 -18.06 4.45
C ALA A 96 -3.95 -17.33 5.68
N PHE A 97 -5.19 -16.83 5.59
CA PHE A 97 -5.83 -15.97 6.59
C PHE A 97 -7.04 -16.60 7.28
N GLY A 98 -7.53 -17.76 6.82
CA GLY A 98 -8.62 -18.50 7.47
C GLY A 98 -10.03 -17.98 7.15
N TYR A 99 -10.17 -17.05 6.22
CA TYR A 99 -11.45 -16.57 5.71
C TYR A 99 -11.34 -16.17 4.25
N ARG A 100 -12.47 -16.16 3.54
CA ARG A 100 -12.54 -15.79 2.14
C ARG A 100 -12.87 -14.31 1.97
N MET A 101 -12.07 -13.58 1.19
CA MET A 101 -12.36 -12.19 0.82
C MET A 101 -13.58 -12.14 -0.11
N ALA A 102 -14.46 -11.15 0.08
CA ALA A 102 -15.55 -10.92 -0.88
C ALA A 102 -15.00 -10.49 -2.24
N THR A 103 -15.50 -11.09 -3.33
CA THR A 103 -15.08 -10.75 -4.70
C THR A 103 -15.24 -9.27 -5.04
N SER A 104 -16.32 -8.63 -4.56
CA SER A 104 -16.54 -7.20 -4.76
C SER A 104 -15.45 -6.35 -4.10
N LEU A 105 -14.96 -6.76 -2.92
CA LEU A 105 -13.87 -6.10 -2.22
C LEU A 105 -12.56 -6.27 -2.97
N TRP A 106 -12.24 -7.48 -3.44
CA TRP A 106 -11.02 -7.73 -4.21
C TRP A 106 -10.96 -6.91 -5.50
N ARG A 107 -12.04 -6.95 -6.30
CA ARG A 107 -12.13 -6.16 -7.54
C ARG A 107 -12.02 -4.68 -7.27
N TRP A 108 -12.68 -4.18 -6.21
CA TRP A 108 -12.53 -2.81 -5.80
C TRP A 108 -11.08 -2.49 -5.38
N LYS A 109 -10.44 -3.32 -4.56
CA LYS A 109 -9.07 -3.12 -4.04
C LYS A 109 -8.04 -3.03 -5.17
N TYR A 110 -8.16 -3.91 -6.17
CA TYR A 110 -7.21 -4.03 -7.28
C TYR A 110 -7.64 -3.39 -8.60
N ARG A 111 -8.79 -2.70 -8.67
CA ARG A 111 -9.34 -2.10 -9.91
C ARG A 111 -8.36 -1.26 -10.75
N ASN A 112 -7.37 -0.63 -10.10
CA ASN A 112 -6.37 0.22 -10.75
C ASN A 112 -5.02 -0.48 -10.97
N ASN A 113 -4.92 -1.78 -10.69
CA ASN A 113 -3.71 -2.58 -10.81
C ASN A 113 -4.01 -3.82 -11.67
N PRO A 114 -3.81 -3.74 -13.01
CA PRO A 114 -4.05 -4.89 -13.90
C PRO A 114 -3.16 -6.10 -13.55
N LEU A 115 -2.02 -5.83 -12.93
CA LEU A 115 -1.10 -6.80 -12.34
C LEU A 115 -1.08 -6.60 -10.81
N PRO A 116 -2.02 -7.19 -10.06
CA PRO A 116 -2.18 -6.98 -8.61
C PRO A 116 -0.94 -7.39 -7.80
N GLY A 117 -0.10 -8.28 -8.32
CA GLY A 117 1.11 -8.73 -7.66
C GLY A 117 1.77 -9.91 -8.36
N MET A 118 2.90 -10.33 -7.79
CA MET A 118 3.66 -11.48 -8.25
C MET A 118 3.30 -12.71 -7.44
N GLY A 119 3.07 -13.83 -8.12
CA GLY A 119 2.93 -15.14 -7.49
C GLY A 119 4.22 -15.95 -7.56
N ALA A 120 4.43 -16.84 -6.59
CA ALA A 120 5.29 -18.01 -6.76
C ALA A 120 4.40 -19.22 -7.00
N TRP A 121 4.68 -19.96 -8.07
CA TRP A 121 3.82 -21.03 -8.57
C TRP A 121 4.55 -22.37 -8.54
N ARG A 122 3.82 -23.43 -8.22
CA ARG A 122 4.28 -24.82 -8.23
C ARG A 122 3.20 -25.67 -8.87
N ASP A 123 3.50 -26.33 -9.99
CA ASP A 123 2.57 -27.24 -10.69
C ASP A 123 1.19 -26.59 -10.98
N GLY A 124 1.19 -25.30 -11.34
CA GLY A 124 -0.02 -24.52 -11.59
C GLY A 124 -0.75 -24.00 -10.34
N GLU A 125 -0.33 -24.39 -9.13
CA GLU A 125 -0.85 -23.86 -7.87
C GLU A 125 -0.11 -22.59 -7.47
N LEU A 126 -0.87 -21.54 -7.11
CA LEU A 126 -0.33 -20.32 -6.51
C LEU A 126 0.01 -20.59 -5.03
N VAL A 127 1.30 -20.65 -4.69
CA VAL A 127 1.76 -21.02 -3.33
C VAL A 127 2.15 -19.83 -2.46
N ALA A 128 2.53 -18.72 -3.08
CA ALA A 128 2.76 -17.45 -2.42
C ALA A 128 2.39 -16.31 -3.34
N PHE A 129 2.04 -15.17 -2.76
CA PHE A 129 1.70 -13.95 -3.47
C PHE A 129 2.26 -12.74 -2.74
N TYR A 130 2.80 -11.84 -3.53
CA TYR A 130 3.33 -10.56 -3.09
C TYR A 130 2.63 -9.44 -3.86
N GLY A 131 1.69 -8.79 -3.18
CA GLY A 131 0.78 -7.83 -3.78
C GLY A 131 1.05 -6.39 -3.41
N GLY A 132 0.51 -5.49 -4.23
CA GLY A 132 0.54 -4.07 -3.95
C GLY A 132 -0.57 -3.34 -4.69
N MET A 133 -0.95 -2.19 -4.13
CA MET A 133 -1.87 -1.28 -4.76
C MET A 133 -1.18 0.04 -5.05
N THR A 134 -1.18 0.46 -6.32
CA THR A 134 -0.62 1.75 -6.70
C THR A 134 -1.38 2.88 -6.00
N ARG A 135 -0.63 3.83 -5.46
CA ARG A 135 -1.12 5.07 -4.84
C ARG A 135 -0.34 6.25 -5.40
N GLU A 136 -0.98 7.40 -5.41
CA GLU A 136 -0.33 8.66 -5.70
C GLU A 136 0.01 9.36 -4.39
N VAL A 137 1.19 9.95 -4.34
CA VAL A 137 1.71 10.71 -3.21
C VAL A 137 2.33 12.01 -3.68
N ILE A 138 2.36 12.99 -2.78
CA ILE A 138 3.29 14.10 -2.87
C ILE A 138 4.55 13.69 -2.12
N TYR A 139 5.70 13.70 -2.81
CA TYR A 139 7.03 13.47 -2.26
C TYR A 139 7.94 14.61 -2.68
N ASN A 140 8.55 15.32 -1.72
CA ASN A 140 9.36 16.52 -1.97
C ASN A 140 8.67 17.54 -2.90
N GLY A 141 7.37 17.74 -2.67
CA GLY A 141 6.52 18.67 -3.44
C GLY A 141 6.14 18.20 -4.85
N LYS A 142 6.54 16.99 -5.27
CA LYS A 142 6.23 16.41 -6.59
C LYS A 142 5.22 15.29 -6.49
N LEU A 143 4.35 15.18 -7.49
CA LEU A 143 3.44 14.05 -7.65
C LEU A 143 4.23 12.82 -8.10
N GLU A 144 4.22 11.79 -7.27
CA GLU A 144 4.88 10.51 -7.51
C GLU A 144 3.91 9.34 -7.33
N ARG A 145 4.22 8.20 -7.95
CA ARG A 145 3.50 6.94 -7.73
C ARG A 145 4.28 6.07 -6.75
N THR A 146 3.58 5.51 -5.79
CA THR A 146 4.10 4.57 -4.80
C THR A 146 3.28 3.29 -4.78
N LEU A 147 3.82 2.25 -4.18
CA LEU A 147 3.15 0.98 -4.01
C LEU A 147 2.79 0.76 -2.53
N GLN A 148 1.50 0.70 -2.23
CA GLN A 148 1.02 0.22 -0.94
C GLN A 148 1.06 -1.30 -0.96
N ILE A 149 2.05 -1.92 -0.33
CA ILE A 149 2.17 -3.37 -0.20
C ILE A 149 1.04 -3.89 0.67
N GLY A 150 0.41 -4.98 0.23
CA GLY A 150 -0.69 -5.62 0.96
C GLY A 150 -0.95 -7.02 0.44
N ASP A 151 -1.75 -7.78 1.20
CA ASP A 151 -2.14 -9.16 0.90
C ASP A 151 -0.96 -10.10 0.65
N VAL A 152 0.15 -9.88 1.35
CA VAL A 152 1.33 -10.75 1.26
C VAL A 152 1.01 -12.08 1.94
N MET A 153 1.06 -13.17 1.18
CA MET A 153 0.58 -14.48 1.61
C MET A 153 1.45 -15.63 1.11
N THR A 154 1.59 -16.66 1.95
CA THR A 154 2.26 -17.93 1.62
C THR A 154 1.46 -19.06 2.24
N LEU A 155 1.29 -20.16 1.51
CA LEU A 155 0.65 -21.38 2.01
C LEU A 155 1.29 -21.82 3.33
N PRO A 156 0.50 -22.23 4.35
CA PRO A 156 1.02 -22.62 5.65
C PRO A 156 2.20 -23.60 5.59
N ASP A 157 2.10 -24.65 4.77
CA ASP A 157 3.11 -25.70 4.65
C ASP A 157 4.38 -25.24 3.92
N GLU A 158 4.32 -24.11 3.19
CA GLU A 158 5.45 -23.53 2.46
C GLU A 158 6.11 -22.38 3.23
N ARG A 159 5.53 -21.93 4.35
CA ARG A 159 6.08 -20.85 5.19
C ARG A 159 7.42 -21.21 5.82
N ALA A 160 7.70 -22.50 6.02
CA ALA A 160 8.93 -22.98 6.62
C ALA A 160 10.15 -22.87 5.67
N VAL A 161 9.93 -22.73 4.36
CA VAL A 161 11.02 -22.59 3.37
C VAL A 161 11.48 -21.13 3.32
N MET A 162 12.16 -20.71 4.37
CA MET A 162 12.67 -19.34 4.54
C MET A 162 14.09 -19.18 3.98
N THR A 163 14.23 -19.35 2.67
CA THR A 163 15.51 -19.23 1.96
C THR A 163 15.47 -18.13 0.91
N ARG A 164 16.65 -17.74 0.39
CA ARG A 164 16.76 -16.80 -0.75
C ARG A 164 16.13 -17.32 -2.05
N THR A 165 15.69 -18.57 -2.07
CA THR A 165 15.01 -19.22 -3.20
C THR A 165 13.62 -19.74 -2.82
N GLY A 166 13.12 -19.39 -1.63
CA GLY A 166 11.78 -19.75 -1.16
C GLY A 166 10.69 -18.93 -1.86
N PRO A 167 9.42 -19.37 -1.77
CA PRO A 167 8.32 -18.79 -2.53
C PRO A 167 8.04 -17.32 -2.16
N PHE A 168 8.18 -16.95 -0.89
CA PHE A 168 8.08 -15.55 -0.46
C PHE A 168 9.14 -14.67 -1.13
N GLN A 169 10.41 -15.10 -1.10
CA GLN A 169 11.51 -14.34 -1.69
C GLN A 169 11.33 -14.21 -3.20
N ILE A 170 10.98 -15.30 -3.90
CA ILE A 170 10.74 -15.30 -5.34
C ILE A 170 9.64 -14.30 -5.71
N ALA A 171 8.50 -14.34 -5.03
CA ALA A 171 7.41 -13.42 -5.30
C ALA A 171 7.80 -11.97 -4.99
N GLY A 172 8.33 -11.72 -3.78
CA GLY A 172 8.66 -10.38 -3.29
C GLY A 172 9.77 -9.70 -4.09
N SER A 173 10.93 -10.35 -4.26
CA SER A 173 12.06 -9.75 -4.97
C SER A 173 11.73 -9.52 -6.45
N THR A 174 11.03 -10.46 -7.10
CA THR A 174 10.61 -10.27 -8.50
C THR A 174 9.63 -9.12 -8.62
N TYR A 175 8.63 -9.02 -7.73
CA TYR A 175 7.68 -7.91 -7.80
C TYR A 175 8.40 -6.56 -7.66
N ILE A 176 9.22 -6.42 -6.62
CA ILE A 176 9.96 -5.18 -6.34
C ILE A 176 10.86 -4.78 -7.52
N GLU A 177 11.63 -5.72 -8.09
CA GLU A 177 12.46 -5.49 -9.28
C GLU A 177 11.68 -4.99 -10.48
N ARG A 178 10.42 -5.42 -10.62
CA ARG A 178 9.58 -5.14 -11.77
C ARG A 178 8.68 -3.92 -11.56
N THR A 179 8.50 -3.44 -10.34
CA THR A 179 7.57 -2.33 -10.07
C THR A 179 8.20 -1.09 -9.44
N SER A 180 9.31 -1.22 -8.71
CA SER A 180 9.74 -0.19 -7.77
C SER A 180 11.18 0.25 -7.98
N GLY A 181 11.40 1.56 -7.99
CA GLY A 181 12.72 2.19 -8.11
C GLY A 181 12.77 3.34 -9.11
N TYR A 182 13.94 3.92 -9.32
CA TYR A 182 14.14 4.96 -10.34
C TYR A 182 13.83 4.42 -11.74
N GLY A 183 13.02 5.15 -12.51
CA GLY A 183 12.59 4.75 -13.85
C GLY A 183 11.53 3.63 -13.89
N MET A 184 11.06 3.17 -12.72
CA MET A 184 10.05 2.12 -12.62
C MET A 184 8.63 2.70 -12.50
N PRO A 185 7.56 1.90 -12.70
CA PRO A 185 6.19 2.38 -12.60
C PRO A 185 5.85 3.07 -11.27
N THR A 186 6.47 2.62 -10.17
CA THR A 186 6.40 3.24 -8.85
C THR A 186 7.80 3.58 -8.36
N LEU A 187 7.95 4.69 -7.63
CA LEU A 187 9.26 5.16 -7.16
C LEU A 187 9.76 4.37 -5.94
N PHE A 188 8.86 4.10 -5.00
CA PHE A 188 9.09 3.31 -3.79
C PHE A 188 7.76 2.71 -3.30
N GLY A 189 7.81 1.91 -2.24
CA GLY A 189 6.61 1.35 -1.61
C GLY A 189 6.62 1.51 -0.09
N TYR A 190 5.45 1.28 0.50
CA TYR A 190 5.24 1.21 1.94
C TYR A 190 4.26 0.08 2.25
N GLY A 191 4.25 -0.39 3.49
CA GLY A 191 3.31 -1.39 3.96
C GLY A 191 3.24 -1.34 5.48
N PHE A 192 2.58 -2.33 6.08
CA PHE A 192 2.41 -2.40 7.53
C PHE A 192 2.74 -3.80 8.07
N PRO A 193 3.95 -4.34 7.82
CA PRO A 193 4.35 -5.62 8.40
C PRO A 193 4.35 -5.54 9.93
N THR A 194 4.07 -6.68 10.56
CA THR A 194 4.38 -6.87 11.97
C THR A 194 5.89 -6.81 12.19
N ASP A 195 6.33 -6.53 13.42
CA ASP A 195 7.75 -6.53 13.79
C ASP A 195 8.46 -7.82 13.34
N LYS A 196 7.83 -8.97 13.59
CA LYS A 196 8.33 -10.28 13.16
C LYS A 196 8.48 -10.39 11.65
N ALA A 197 7.48 -9.94 10.89
CA ALA A 197 7.52 -9.98 9.43
C ALA A 197 8.56 -9.00 8.85
N LEU A 198 8.75 -7.84 9.47
CA LEU A 198 9.78 -6.89 9.07
C LEU A 198 11.18 -7.45 9.27
N LYS A 199 11.48 -7.97 10.47
CA LYS A 199 12.79 -8.58 10.79
C LYS A 199 13.15 -9.72 9.83
N MET A 200 12.15 -10.47 9.38
CA MET A 200 12.33 -11.48 8.33
C MET A 200 12.73 -10.84 6.99
N ALA A 201 12.03 -9.81 6.54
CA ALA A 201 12.34 -9.13 5.29
C ALA A 201 13.69 -8.39 5.33
N GLU A 202 14.09 -7.85 6.49
CA GLU A 202 15.42 -7.24 6.70
C GLU A 202 16.54 -8.27 6.57
N ARG A 203 16.38 -9.48 7.15
CA ARG A 203 17.36 -10.59 6.98
C ARG A 203 17.50 -11.04 5.53
N LEU A 204 16.45 -10.87 4.73
CA LEU A 204 16.44 -11.16 3.30
C LEU A 204 16.94 -9.98 2.44
N GLY A 205 17.25 -8.84 3.06
CA GLY A 205 17.75 -7.63 2.39
C GLY A 205 16.68 -6.89 1.58
N LEU A 206 15.39 -7.13 1.83
CA LEU A 206 14.30 -6.48 1.08
C LEU A 206 13.97 -5.10 1.64
N TYR A 207 13.96 -4.98 2.97
CA TYR A 207 13.45 -3.80 3.67
C TYR A 207 14.40 -3.29 4.74
N LYS A 208 14.15 -2.03 5.13
CA LYS A 208 14.65 -1.40 6.37
C LYS A 208 13.51 -0.61 7.01
N GLN A 209 13.38 -0.67 8.33
CA GLN A 209 12.39 0.15 9.04
C GLN A 209 12.67 1.65 8.86
N VAL A 210 11.63 2.44 8.58
CA VAL A 210 11.69 3.91 8.49
C VAL A 210 10.68 4.64 9.37
N ASP A 211 9.67 3.93 9.88
CA ASP A 211 8.70 4.46 10.84
C ASP A 211 7.95 3.32 11.55
N GLN A 212 6.97 3.67 12.37
CA GLN A 212 6.04 2.77 13.05
C GLN A 212 4.68 3.44 13.22
N MET A 213 3.59 2.68 13.18
CA MET A 213 2.26 3.18 13.50
C MET A 213 2.04 3.27 15.01
N MET A 214 1.29 4.29 15.41
CA MET A 214 0.88 4.58 16.78
C MET A 214 -0.63 4.74 16.80
N GLU A 215 -1.26 4.38 17.91
CA GLU A 215 -2.65 4.71 18.18
C GLU A 215 -2.73 5.94 19.08
N LEU A 216 -3.46 6.95 18.63
CA LEU A 216 -3.81 8.13 19.41
C LEU A 216 -5.30 8.03 19.74
N SER A 217 -5.68 8.20 21.00
CA SER A 217 -7.08 8.09 21.41
C SER A 217 -7.54 9.20 22.34
N TRP A 218 -8.84 9.47 22.29
CA TRP A 218 -9.49 10.55 23.00
C TRP A 218 -10.81 10.10 23.62
N THR A 219 -11.15 10.71 24.75
CA THR A 219 -12.44 10.58 25.42
C THR A 219 -13.38 11.74 25.04
N PRO A 220 -14.69 11.62 25.31
CA PRO A 220 -15.63 12.74 25.21
C PRO A 220 -15.15 13.98 25.97
N LEU A 221 -15.69 15.14 25.60
CA LEU A 221 -15.61 16.33 26.46
C LEU A 221 -16.73 16.29 27.49
N ASP A 222 -16.39 16.55 28.75
CA ASP A 222 -17.35 16.76 29.83
C ASP A 222 -16.92 17.98 30.69
N PRO A 223 -17.69 19.09 30.70
CA PRO A 223 -18.91 19.33 29.94
C PRO A 223 -18.64 19.56 28.43
N PRO A 224 -19.65 19.43 27.54
CA PRO A 224 -19.48 19.67 26.12
C PRO A 224 -19.09 21.13 25.84
N ALA A 225 -17.92 21.35 25.23
CA ALA A 225 -17.47 22.70 24.86
C ALA A 225 -18.43 23.38 23.86
N VAL A 226 -18.54 24.72 23.93
CA VAL A 226 -19.35 25.52 22.99
C VAL A 226 -18.88 25.29 21.55
N ALA A 227 -19.84 24.95 20.69
CA ALA A 227 -19.55 24.54 19.32
C ALA A 227 -19.33 25.73 18.37
N LEU A 228 -18.07 26.11 18.15
CA LEU A 228 -17.68 27.00 17.06
C LEU A 228 -17.59 26.29 15.70
N GLU A 229 -17.60 24.96 15.69
CA GLU A 229 -17.59 24.16 14.46
C GLU A 229 -18.89 23.37 14.29
N SER A 230 -19.35 23.27 13.06
CA SER A 230 -20.45 22.41 12.60
C SER A 230 -19.91 21.32 11.68
N THR A 231 -20.53 20.14 11.73
CA THR A 231 -20.14 18.96 10.93
C THR A 231 -21.24 18.63 9.93
N TYR A 232 -20.85 18.33 8.69
CA TYR A 232 -21.76 17.96 7.61
C TYR A 232 -21.18 16.76 6.86
N GLN A 233 -22.02 15.85 6.37
CA GLN A 233 -21.54 14.81 5.47
C GLN A 233 -20.99 15.46 4.18
N ALA A 234 -19.77 15.09 3.81
CA ALA A 234 -19.16 15.51 2.55
C ALA A 234 -19.90 14.84 1.40
N THR A 235 -20.31 15.65 0.43
CA THR A 235 -21.01 15.25 -0.79
C THR A 235 -20.31 15.87 -1.99
N GLU A 236 -20.78 15.59 -3.20
CA GLU A 236 -20.20 16.14 -4.44
C GLU A 236 -20.20 17.68 -4.45
N GLN A 237 -21.22 18.30 -3.83
CA GLN A 237 -21.29 19.76 -3.64
C GLN A 237 -20.14 20.31 -2.77
N SER A 238 -19.49 19.45 -1.98
CA SER A 238 -18.33 19.80 -1.16
C SER A 238 -17.00 19.63 -1.88
N ALA A 239 -16.96 19.08 -3.11
CA ALA A 239 -15.73 18.68 -3.80
C ALA A 239 -14.68 19.80 -3.85
N ALA A 240 -15.07 20.99 -4.34
CA ALA A 240 -14.16 22.13 -4.43
C ALA A 240 -13.59 22.56 -3.07
N ALA A 241 -14.35 22.41 -1.99
CA ALA A 241 -13.89 22.71 -0.63
C ALA A 241 -12.89 21.66 -0.13
N VAL A 242 -13.16 20.37 -0.38
CA VAL A 242 -12.25 19.26 -0.03
C VAL A 242 -10.95 19.38 -0.81
N ASP A 243 -10.99 19.66 -2.11
CA ASP A 243 -9.78 19.82 -2.93
C ASP A 243 -8.94 21.02 -2.48
N LYS A 244 -9.58 22.10 -2.02
CA LYS A 244 -8.88 23.25 -1.44
C LYS A 244 -8.20 22.87 -0.12
N LEU A 245 -8.88 22.11 0.75
CA LEU A 245 -8.32 21.60 2.01
C LEU A 245 -7.13 20.68 1.74
N TRP A 246 -7.26 19.77 0.78
CA TRP A 246 -6.18 18.88 0.34
C TRP A 246 -4.96 19.66 -0.16
N ARG A 247 -5.14 20.60 -1.09
CA ARG A 247 -4.02 21.43 -1.59
C ARG A 247 -3.31 22.18 -0.48
N ALA A 248 -4.07 22.71 0.48
CA ALA A 248 -3.50 23.41 1.64
C ALA A 248 -2.77 22.46 2.60
N MET A 249 -3.27 21.23 2.78
CA MET A 249 -2.58 20.17 3.53
C MET A 249 -1.26 19.80 2.86
N ALA A 250 -1.27 19.49 1.56
CA ALA A 250 -0.07 19.14 0.81
C ALA A 250 0.99 20.26 0.87
N ALA A 251 0.58 21.52 0.74
CA ALA A 251 1.47 22.67 0.86
C ALA A 251 2.05 22.84 2.29
N ALA A 252 1.32 22.46 3.33
CA ALA A 252 1.79 22.53 4.72
C ALA A 252 2.67 21.33 5.12
N MET A 253 2.75 20.30 4.29
CA MET A 253 3.42 19.02 4.59
C MET A 253 4.51 18.69 3.55
N THR A 254 5.17 19.69 2.98
CA THR A 254 6.21 19.51 1.94
C THR A 254 7.39 18.67 2.39
N GLY A 255 7.68 18.63 3.70
CA GLY A 255 8.71 17.79 4.29
C GLY A 255 8.28 16.33 4.54
N SER A 256 7.09 15.93 4.12
CA SER A 256 6.51 14.59 4.34
C SER A 256 6.10 13.93 3.01
N VAL A 257 5.99 12.61 3.04
CA VAL A 257 5.32 11.83 2.00
C VAL A 257 3.85 11.75 2.36
N VAL A 258 2.99 12.27 1.48
CA VAL A 258 1.55 12.40 1.76
C VAL A 258 0.74 11.84 0.59
N GLY A 259 -0.05 10.80 0.81
CA GLY A 259 -1.01 10.30 -0.18
C GLY A 259 -2.06 11.33 -0.58
N ILE A 260 -2.48 11.31 -1.85
CA ILE A 260 -3.56 12.18 -2.36
C ILE A 260 -4.83 12.00 -1.54
N ARG A 261 -5.42 13.12 -1.09
CA ARG A 261 -6.65 13.17 -0.29
C ARG A 261 -7.67 14.19 -0.83
N ASP A 262 -7.76 14.32 -2.15
CA ASP A 262 -8.77 15.13 -2.80
C ASP A 262 -10.18 14.51 -2.70
N TYR A 263 -11.19 15.19 -3.24
CA TYR A 263 -12.55 14.68 -3.20
C TYR A 263 -12.70 13.36 -3.98
N LYS A 264 -11.99 13.21 -5.10
CA LYS A 264 -12.01 11.98 -5.90
C LYS A 264 -11.53 10.80 -5.06
N TYR A 265 -10.41 10.92 -4.36
CA TYR A 265 -9.92 9.92 -3.42
C TYR A 265 -10.95 9.60 -2.34
N LEU A 266 -11.56 10.62 -1.73
CA LEU A 266 -12.57 10.44 -0.69
C LEU A 266 -13.78 9.61 -1.18
N ALA A 267 -14.27 9.94 -2.39
CA ALA A 267 -15.38 9.26 -3.01
C ALA A 267 -15.02 7.81 -3.39
N ASP A 268 -13.87 7.62 -4.02
CA ASP A 268 -13.37 6.35 -4.53
C ASP A 268 -12.94 5.38 -3.41
N ARG A 269 -12.40 5.90 -2.29
CA ARG A 269 -11.86 5.08 -1.19
C ARG A 269 -12.88 4.82 -0.09
N TYR A 270 -13.76 5.77 0.20
CA TYR A 270 -14.66 5.66 1.35
C TYR A 270 -16.14 5.64 0.94
N GLN A 271 -16.61 6.56 0.10
CA GLN A 271 -18.05 6.65 -0.19
C GLN A 271 -18.57 5.52 -1.08
N SER A 272 -17.73 5.01 -1.99
CA SER A 272 -18.04 3.92 -2.91
C SER A 272 -17.53 2.56 -2.45
N HIS A 273 -17.11 2.44 -1.19
CA HIS A 273 -16.58 1.19 -0.66
C HIS A 273 -17.69 0.10 -0.66
N PRO A 274 -17.42 -1.12 -1.19
CA PRO A 274 -18.48 -2.12 -1.43
C PRO A 274 -19.08 -2.74 -0.16
N LEU A 275 -18.30 -2.83 0.93
CA LEU A 275 -18.72 -3.49 2.17
C LEU A 275 -18.88 -2.54 3.36
N ASN A 276 -17.85 -1.73 3.63
CA ASN A 276 -17.81 -0.81 4.74
C ASN A 276 -18.56 0.49 4.44
N ARG A 277 -19.22 1.04 5.47
CA ARG A 277 -19.85 2.36 5.43
C ARG A 277 -19.03 3.32 6.27
N TYR A 278 -18.54 4.38 5.65
CA TYR A 278 -17.77 5.43 6.31
C TYR A 278 -18.54 6.74 6.32
N GLU A 279 -18.33 7.53 7.37
CA GLU A 279 -18.80 8.89 7.45
C GLU A 279 -17.64 9.84 7.14
N CYS A 280 -17.84 10.73 6.17
CA CYS A 280 -16.84 11.69 5.76
C CYS A 280 -17.34 13.06 6.18
N LEU A 281 -16.98 13.51 7.38
CA LEU A 281 -17.52 14.73 7.98
C LEU A 281 -16.68 15.96 7.61
N LEU A 282 -17.24 16.84 6.78
CA LEU A 282 -16.73 18.18 6.55
C LEU A 282 -16.99 19.06 7.77
N VAL A 283 -15.92 19.56 8.38
CA VAL A 283 -15.96 20.47 9.52
C VAL A 283 -15.87 21.91 9.02
N ARG A 284 -16.82 22.76 9.43
CA ARG A 284 -16.88 24.18 9.10
C ARG A 284 -17.03 25.04 10.33
N HIS A 285 -16.39 26.19 10.30
CA HIS A 285 -16.64 27.22 11.29
C HIS A 285 -18.08 27.72 11.19
N ARG A 286 -18.80 27.76 12.31
CA ARG A 286 -20.25 27.95 12.37
C ARG A 286 -20.69 29.31 11.84
N ILE A 287 -19.91 30.36 12.14
CA ILE A 287 -20.23 31.75 11.77
C ILE A 287 -19.72 32.07 10.37
N THR A 288 -18.42 31.89 10.13
CA THR A 288 -17.79 32.26 8.85
C THR A 288 -18.03 31.25 7.72
N ARG A 289 -18.60 30.09 8.03
CA ARG A 289 -18.82 28.95 7.11
C ARG A 289 -17.55 28.39 6.45
N GLN A 290 -16.37 28.87 6.86
CA GLN A 290 -15.09 28.45 6.33
C GLN A 290 -14.86 26.95 6.63
N ALA A 291 -14.50 26.19 5.61
CA ALA A 291 -14.10 24.79 5.77
C ALA A 291 -12.76 24.69 6.53
N ARG A 292 -12.70 23.82 7.53
CA ARG A 292 -11.53 23.58 8.38
C ARG A 292 -10.82 22.28 8.06
N GLY A 293 -11.57 21.26 7.64
CA GLY A 293 -11.03 19.95 7.29
C GLY A 293 -12.14 18.93 7.12
N VAL A 294 -11.76 17.72 6.72
CA VAL A 294 -12.63 16.54 6.71
C VAL A 294 -12.07 15.53 7.71
N VAL A 295 -12.96 14.90 8.46
CA VAL A 295 -12.66 13.71 9.27
C VAL A 295 -13.35 12.53 8.62
N VAL A 296 -12.58 11.50 8.28
CA VAL A 296 -13.16 10.22 7.84
C VAL A 296 -13.23 9.31 9.03
N MET A 297 -14.41 8.73 9.29
CA MET A 297 -14.61 7.91 10.47
C MET A 297 -15.50 6.70 10.20
N ARG A 298 -15.41 5.73 11.11
CA ARG A 298 -16.28 4.55 11.18
C ARG A 298 -16.65 4.29 12.63
N ASP A 299 -17.95 4.19 12.91
CA ASP A 299 -18.43 3.73 14.21
C ASP A 299 -18.23 2.20 14.31
N ARG A 300 -17.52 1.78 15.35
CA ARG A 300 -17.22 0.37 15.66
C ARG A 300 -18.11 -0.15 16.80
N GLY A 301 -19.17 0.59 17.17
CA GLY A 301 -20.09 0.22 18.23
C GLY A 301 -19.60 0.68 19.61
N GLU A 302 -20.29 0.23 20.66
CA GLU A 302 -20.06 0.73 22.02
C GLU A 302 -18.68 0.38 22.58
N GLU A 303 -18.21 -0.85 22.36
CA GLU A 303 -16.91 -1.32 22.83
C GLU A 303 -15.77 -0.84 21.92
N GLY A 304 -16.00 -0.80 20.60
CA GLY A 304 -15.00 -0.39 19.62
C GLY A 304 -14.79 1.12 19.51
N GLY A 305 -15.78 1.94 19.87
CA GLY A 305 -15.72 3.40 19.76
C GLY A 305 -15.76 3.92 18.32
N ILE A 306 -15.36 5.17 18.12
CA ILE A 306 -15.26 5.79 16.80
C ILE A 306 -13.82 5.72 16.30
N GLU A 307 -13.61 5.02 15.19
CA GLU A 307 -12.32 5.01 14.51
C GLU A 307 -12.22 6.18 13.53
N LEU A 308 -11.15 6.95 13.62
CA LEU A 308 -10.78 8.00 12.67
C LEU A 308 -9.80 7.40 11.66
N LEU A 309 -10.20 7.38 10.39
CA LEU A 309 -9.41 6.76 9.32
C LEU A 309 -8.49 7.74 8.62
N ASP A 310 -8.89 9.01 8.58
CA ASP A 310 -8.11 10.07 7.94
C ASP A 310 -8.51 11.45 8.47
N LEU A 311 -7.55 12.38 8.40
CA LEU A 311 -7.72 13.79 8.68
C LEU A 311 -7.24 14.58 7.46
N ILE A 312 -8.19 15.22 6.76
CA ILE A 312 -7.90 15.95 5.52
C ILE A 312 -8.00 17.46 5.78
N GLY A 313 -6.92 18.18 5.55
CA GLY A 313 -6.85 19.63 5.73
C GLY A 313 -5.55 20.04 6.42
N PRO A 314 -5.27 21.36 6.49
CA PRO A 314 -4.03 21.86 7.06
C PRO A 314 -3.82 21.36 8.51
N PRO A 315 -2.61 20.90 8.88
CA PRO A 315 -2.34 20.41 10.24
C PRO A 315 -2.70 21.40 11.36
N ALA A 316 -2.55 22.71 11.09
CA ALA A 316 -2.97 23.79 11.99
C ALA A 316 -4.48 23.77 12.35
N HIS A 317 -5.30 23.00 11.64
CA HIS A 317 -6.73 22.84 11.94
C HIS A 317 -7.07 21.50 12.58
N TRP A 318 -6.16 20.52 12.63
CA TRP A 318 -6.44 19.20 13.21
C TRP A 318 -6.91 19.25 14.67
N PRO A 319 -6.39 20.10 15.57
CA PRO A 319 -6.93 20.20 16.92
C PRO A 319 -8.42 20.57 16.96
N ARG A 320 -8.88 21.38 16.00
CA ARG A 320 -10.30 21.74 15.87
C ARG A 320 -11.14 20.58 15.31
N LEU A 321 -10.56 19.75 14.43
CA LEU A 321 -11.20 18.53 13.94
C LEU A 321 -11.38 17.52 15.08
N ILE A 322 -10.33 17.27 15.87
CA ILE A 322 -10.41 16.40 17.05
C ILE A 322 -11.41 16.93 18.08
N LEU A 323 -11.44 18.24 18.32
CA LEU A 323 -12.45 18.85 19.19
C LEU A 323 -13.88 18.63 18.67
N ALA A 324 -14.09 18.61 17.35
CA ALA A 324 -15.39 18.27 16.75
C ALA A 324 -15.76 16.80 16.98
N VAL A 325 -14.79 15.89 16.82
CA VAL A 325 -14.97 14.46 17.11
C VAL A 325 -15.31 14.21 18.58
N ARG A 326 -14.56 14.81 19.53
CA ARG A 326 -14.83 14.60 20.97
C ARG A 326 -16.20 15.10 21.41
N ARG A 327 -16.73 16.14 20.76
CA ARG A 327 -18.12 16.58 20.94
C ARG A 327 -19.13 15.60 20.34
N LEU A 328 -18.82 15.01 19.19
CA LEU A 328 -19.64 13.98 18.57
C LEU A 328 -19.72 12.74 19.46
N LEU A 329 -18.60 12.33 20.09
CA LEU A 329 -18.59 11.25 21.06
C LEU A 329 -19.58 11.48 22.20
N ALA A 330 -19.56 12.67 22.81
CA ALA A 330 -20.49 13.04 23.88
C ALA A 330 -21.96 12.99 23.41
N ARG A 331 -22.25 13.48 22.20
CA ARG A 331 -23.61 13.47 21.62
C ARG A 331 -24.12 12.07 21.29
N ASN A 332 -23.24 11.19 20.82
CA ASN A 332 -23.58 9.84 20.39
C ASN A 332 -23.41 8.80 21.51
N ALA A 333 -23.19 9.24 22.76
CA ALA A 333 -22.92 8.38 23.91
C ALA A 333 -21.78 7.36 23.67
N ARG A 334 -20.76 7.75 22.89
CA ARG A 334 -19.56 6.94 22.64
C ARG A 334 -18.48 7.33 23.64
N LYS A 335 -17.74 6.34 24.15
CA LYS A 335 -16.73 6.55 25.19
C LYS A 335 -15.33 6.85 24.66
N ARG A 336 -15.09 6.61 23.37
CA ARG A 336 -13.75 6.65 22.78
C ARG A 336 -13.77 6.99 21.30
N ALA A 337 -12.80 7.80 20.86
CA ALA A 337 -12.33 7.84 19.49
C ALA A 337 -10.85 7.51 19.41
N TYR A 338 -10.38 6.99 18.28
CA TYR A 338 -8.96 6.74 18.06
C TYR A 338 -8.54 6.89 16.60
N LEU A 339 -7.29 7.24 16.36
CA LEU A 339 -6.65 7.39 15.06
C LEU A 339 -5.35 6.60 15.08
N TRP A 340 -5.10 5.81 14.04
CA TRP A 340 -3.77 5.28 13.78
C TRP A 340 -3.00 6.27 12.92
N THR A 341 -1.77 6.60 13.32
CA THR A 341 -0.86 7.48 12.55
C THR A 341 0.59 7.07 12.74
N THR A 342 1.47 7.46 11.83
CA THR A 342 2.92 7.29 11.99
C THR A 342 3.47 8.00 13.23
N ARG A 343 4.45 7.38 13.89
CA ARG A 343 5.13 7.89 15.08
C ARG A 343 5.76 9.26 14.83
N SER A 344 6.38 9.43 13.66
CA SER A 344 7.01 10.70 13.27
C SER A 344 6.06 11.90 13.18
N HIS A 345 4.75 11.66 13.01
CA HIS A 345 3.73 12.71 12.92
C HIS A 345 2.78 12.77 14.12
N ALA A 346 2.90 11.86 15.09
CA ALA A 346 2.02 11.82 16.26
C ALA A 346 2.03 13.16 17.03
N ALA A 347 3.20 13.80 17.15
CA ALA A 347 3.38 15.08 17.83
C ALA A 347 2.55 16.24 17.24
N MET A 348 2.11 16.14 15.98
CA MET A 348 1.24 17.14 15.36
C MET A 348 -0.15 17.24 16.04
N LEU A 349 -0.50 16.24 16.85
CA LEU A 349 -1.76 16.16 17.59
C LEU A 349 -1.59 16.36 19.10
N ASP A 350 -0.39 16.66 19.62
CA ASP A 350 -0.13 16.81 21.06
C ASP A 350 -1.01 17.86 21.72
N ALA A 351 -1.33 18.95 21.00
CA ALA A 351 -2.24 20.00 21.45
C ALA A 351 -3.68 19.51 21.73
N THR A 352 -4.00 18.27 21.36
CA THR A 352 -5.30 17.63 21.63
C THR A 352 -5.27 16.70 22.84
N SER A 353 -4.09 16.53 23.47
CA SER A 353 -3.82 15.66 24.60
C SER A 353 -4.31 14.21 24.38
N PRO A 354 -3.85 13.52 23.32
CA PRO A 354 -4.22 12.13 23.08
C PRO A 354 -3.57 11.21 24.13
N VAL A 355 -4.24 10.09 24.43
CA VAL A 355 -3.56 8.91 24.99
C VAL A 355 -2.89 8.18 23.84
N VAL A 356 -1.58 7.97 23.94
CA VAL A 356 -0.76 7.38 22.88
C VAL A 356 -0.39 5.94 23.25
N ALA A 357 -0.58 5.01 22.32
CA ALA A 357 -0.17 3.61 22.44
C ALA A 357 0.67 3.19 21.23
N GLU A 358 1.72 2.40 21.47
CA GLU A 358 2.53 1.81 20.41
C GLU A 358 1.77 0.67 19.73
N MET A 359 1.99 0.50 18.43
CA MET A 359 1.43 -0.62 17.67
C MET A 359 2.55 -1.50 17.09
N GLU A 360 2.30 -2.81 16.98
CA GLU A 360 3.20 -3.74 16.29
C GLU A 360 3.04 -3.68 14.76
N LEU A 361 2.89 -2.47 14.21
CA LEU A 361 2.79 -2.23 12.77
C LEU A 361 3.90 -1.27 12.36
N MET A 362 4.89 -1.79 11.64
CA MET A 362 6.06 -1.03 11.22
C MET A 362 5.86 -0.45 9.83
N VAL A 363 6.61 0.60 9.49
CA VAL A 363 6.64 1.16 8.14
C VAL A 363 8.01 0.89 7.52
N PRO A 364 8.11 0.04 6.48
CA PRO A 364 9.36 -0.27 5.80
C PRO A 364 9.62 0.68 4.62
N ALA A 365 10.89 0.83 4.28
CA ALA A 365 11.34 1.26 2.96
C ALA A 365 12.02 0.10 2.22
N ASN A 366 11.80 0.05 0.91
CA ASN A 366 12.50 -0.85 -0.02
C ASN A 366 14.00 -0.51 -0.08
N VAL A 367 14.85 -1.51 0.11
CA VAL A 367 16.31 -1.40 -0.10
C VAL A 367 16.84 -2.40 -1.13
N TRP A 368 15.95 -3.13 -1.80
CA TRP A 368 16.29 -4.14 -2.81
C TRP A 368 16.60 -3.54 -4.19
N THR A 369 15.92 -2.47 -4.58
CA THR A 369 16.12 -1.77 -5.86
C THR A 369 16.58 -0.33 -5.66
N PRO A 370 17.28 0.27 -6.64
CA PRO A 370 17.66 1.68 -6.58
C PRO A 370 16.42 2.58 -6.51
N GLY A 371 16.35 3.43 -5.49
CA GLY A 371 15.28 4.39 -5.26
C GLY A 371 15.66 5.31 -4.10
N PRO A 372 14.73 6.14 -3.57
CA PRO A 372 14.98 6.88 -2.34
C PRO A 372 15.41 5.95 -1.21
N SER A 373 16.51 6.31 -0.56
CA SER A 373 17.11 5.54 0.53
C SER A 373 16.19 5.49 1.76
N ALA A 374 16.44 4.50 2.63
CA ALA A 374 15.74 4.41 3.91
C ALA A 374 16.00 5.66 4.76
N GLU A 375 17.22 6.20 4.70
CA GLU A 375 17.62 7.45 5.37
C GLU A 375 16.81 8.65 4.87
N GLU A 376 16.60 8.77 3.55
CA GLU A 376 15.77 9.83 2.96
C GLU A 376 14.29 9.72 3.37
N LEU A 377 13.78 8.49 3.53
CA LEU A 377 12.39 8.20 3.89
C LEU A 377 12.12 8.15 5.40
N GLN A 378 13.16 8.19 6.23
CA GLN A 378 13.07 8.09 7.68
C GLN A 378 12.14 9.16 8.25
N GLY A 379 11.06 8.72 8.91
CA GLY A 379 10.07 9.61 9.54
C GLY A 379 9.37 10.57 8.58
N LYS A 380 9.33 10.27 7.27
CA LYS A 380 8.68 11.15 6.28
C LYS A 380 7.22 10.84 6.06
N TRP A 381 6.79 9.62 6.32
CA TRP A 381 5.47 9.15 5.96
C TRP A 381 4.37 9.75 6.84
N TRP A 382 3.42 10.47 6.25
CA TRP A 382 2.11 10.70 6.87
C TRP A 382 1.14 9.60 6.42
N LEU A 383 1.01 8.57 7.23
CA LEU A 383 0.05 7.49 7.04
C LEU A 383 -0.96 7.50 8.16
N THR A 384 -2.22 7.22 7.83
CA THR A 384 -3.29 7.01 8.79
C THR A 384 -3.83 5.58 8.66
N GLY A 385 -4.70 5.16 9.59
CA GLY A 385 -5.31 3.83 9.54
C GLY A 385 -5.98 3.51 8.20
N GLY A 386 -6.60 4.52 7.56
CA GLY A 386 -7.26 4.37 6.27
C GLY A 386 -8.30 3.26 6.28
N ASP A 387 -8.63 2.73 5.11
CA ASP A 387 -9.34 1.45 5.01
C ASP A 387 -8.31 0.31 5.07
N THR A 388 -8.27 -0.43 6.18
CA THR A 388 -7.28 -1.47 6.46
C THR A 388 -7.92 -2.74 7.01
N ASP A 389 -7.28 -3.87 6.73
CA ASP A 389 -7.73 -5.23 7.05
C ASP A 389 -7.06 -5.80 8.33
N PHE A 390 -6.20 -5.04 9.03
CA PHE A 390 -5.48 -5.50 10.23
C PHE A 390 -6.38 -5.57 11.48
N ARG A 391 -7.43 -6.41 11.49
CA ARG A 391 -8.27 -6.67 12.68
C ARG A 391 -8.86 -8.06 12.73
#